data_AF-A0A2N6GBN0-F1
#
_entry.id   AF-A0A2N6GBN0-F1
#
_cell.length_a   1.000
_cell.length_b   1.000
_cell.length_c   1.000
_cell.angle_alpha   90.00
_cell.angle_beta   90.00
_cell.angle_gamma   90.00
#
_symmetry.space_group_name_H-M   'P 1'
#
loop_
_entity.id
_entity.type
_entity.pdbx_description
1 polymer ?
#
loop_
_entity_poly.entity_id
_entity_poly.type
_entity_poly.pdbx_seq_one_letter_code
_entity_poly.pdbx_strand_id
1 'polypeptide(L)'
;MVENGPHMNRRVLLQRLSGLGLLAGAGWLFKQALFPHYPDFDQQATWRVWIDHLIPEDETPGALSLGIDAKILEKPEYLDLVEKGTLWLYKTAKDRFDTPYTALSESETESLIAMASKESGDSIPNSFFLYTRLEAMKLYYADPRSRVGTVWEQNPQPAGHPDFQQPCHHA
;
A
#
# COMPACT_ATOMS: atom_id res chain seq x y z
N MET A 1 38.20 -22.56 -56.22
CA MET A 1 37.37 -21.41 -55.80
C MET A 1 36.35 -21.93 -54.81
N VAL A 2 36.54 -21.64 -53.52
CA VAL A 2 35.53 -21.78 -52.46
C VAL A 2 35.74 -20.58 -51.54
N GLU A 3 34.68 -19.79 -51.34
CA GLU A 3 34.66 -18.52 -50.61
C GLU A 3 35.01 -18.69 -49.12
N ASN A 4 35.93 -17.85 -48.63
CA ASN A 4 36.14 -17.65 -47.20
C ASN A 4 35.03 -16.73 -46.67
N GLY A 5 34.10 -17.28 -45.91
CA GLY A 5 33.08 -16.51 -45.19
C GLY A 5 33.70 -15.59 -44.11
N PRO A 6 32.99 -14.52 -43.70
CA PRO A 6 33.52 -13.54 -42.77
C PRO A 6 33.80 -14.17 -41.40
N HIS A 7 35.08 -14.19 -41.00
CA HIS A 7 35.50 -14.57 -39.66
C HIS A 7 35.01 -13.54 -38.65
N MET A 8 33.84 -13.79 -38.07
CA MET A 8 33.30 -12.97 -37.00
C MET A 8 34.18 -13.11 -35.75
N ASN A 9 34.77 -11.99 -35.33
CA ASN A 9 35.82 -11.96 -34.34
C ASN A 9 35.24 -12.29 -32.95
N ARG A 10 35.68 -13.40 -32.33
CA ARG A 10 35.16 -13.91 -31.03
C ARG A 10 35.18 -12.87 -29.91
N ARG A 11 36.08 -11.88 -30.00
CA ARG A 11 36.17 -10.73 -29.07
C ARG A 11 34.97 -9.78 -29.15
N VAL A 12 34.39 -9.60 -30.34
CA VAL A 12 33.25 -8.69 -30.56
C VAL A 12 31.94 -9.31 -30.05
N LEU A 13 31.83 -10.65 -30.12
CA LEU A 13 30.68 -11.39 -29.57
C LEU A 13 30.66 -11.36 -28.03
N LEU A 14 31.83 -11.52 -27.39
CA LEU A 14 31.95 -11.44 -25.93
C LEU A 14 31.71 -10.02 -25.40
N GLN A 15 32.17 -8.97 -26.09
CA GLN A 15 31.93 -7.58 -25.67
C GLN A 15 30.45 -7.19 -25.69
N ARG A 16 29.61 -7.80 -26.54
CA ARG A 16 28.16 -7.52 -26.58
C ARG A 16 27.35 -8.28 -25.53
N LEU A 17 27.86 -9.41 -25.02
CA LEU A 17 27.20 -10.17 -23.95
C LEU A 17 27.49 -9.59 -22.55
N SER A 18 28.62 -8.91 -22.35
CA SER A 18 28.96 -8.27 -21.08
C SER A 18 28.07 -7.06 -20.73
N GLY A 19 27.57 -6.34 -21.74
CA GLY A 19 26.82 -5.10 -21.54
C GLY A 19 25.38 -5.30 -21.03
N LEU A 20 24.74 -6.41 -21.39
CA LEU A 20 23.35 -6.71 -20.96
C LEU A 20 23.29 -7.36 -19.57
N GLY A 21 24.29 -8.17 -19.20
CA GLY A 21 24.34 -8.80 -17.87
C GLY A 21 24.56 -7.81 -16.73
N LEU A 22 25.32 -6.73 -16.96
CA LEU A 22 25.64 -5.73 -15.94
C LEU A 22 24.44 -4.85 -15.56
N LEU A 23 23.55 -4.54 -16.51
CA LEU A 23 22.35 -3.73 -16.21
C LEU A 23 21.27 -4.55 -15.50
N ALA A 24 21.08 -5.82 -15.87
CA ALA A 24 20.16 -6.72 -15.17
C ALA A 24 20.67 -7.08 -13.76
N GLY A 25 21.97 -7.29 -13.60
CA GLY A 25 22.61 -7.55 -12.30
C GLY A 25 22.57 -6.33 -11.38
N ALA A 26 22.72 -5.12 -11.91
CA ALA A 26 22.60 -3.89 -11.13
C ALA A 26 21.19 -3.71 -10.57
N GLY A 27 20.14 -3.94 -11.37
CA GLY A 27 18.74 -3.88 -10.90
C GLY A 27 18.41 -4.92 -9.82
N TRP A 28 18.95 -6.13 -9.95
CA TRP A 28 18.77 -7.20 -8.95
C TRP A 28 19.49 -6.89 -7.64
N LEU A 29 20.74 -6.42 -7.70
CA LEU A 29 21.50 -6.00 -6.51
C LEU A 29 20.88 -4.74 -5.86
N PHE A 30 20.34 -3.81 -6.64
CA PHE A 30 19.61 -2.65 -6.09
C PHE A 30 18.33 -3.09 -5.37
N LYS A 31 17.58 -4.05 -5.94
CA LYS A 31 16.39 -4.61 -5.28
C LYS A 31 16.78 -5.32 -3.98
N GLN A 32 17.87 -6.09 -3.97
CA GLN A 32 18.33 -6.80 -2.78
C GLN A 32 18.90 -5.86 -1.69
N ALA A 33 19.52 -4.75 -2.07
CA ALA A 33 20.01 -3.73 -1.13
C ALA A 33 18.88 -2.88 -0.53
N LEU A 34 17.82 -2.60 -1.30
CA LEU A 34 16.65 -1.86 -0.82
C LEU A 34 15.73 -2.71 0.05
N PHE A 35 15.70 -4.03 -0.16
CA PHE A 35 14.86 -4.98 0.58
C PHE A 35 15.72 -6.09 1.21
N PRO A 36 16.42 -5.82 2.32
CA PRO A 36 17.04 -6.88 3.11
C PRO A 36 15.98 -7.91 3.50
N HIS A 37 16.28 -9.20 3.38
CA HIS A 37 15.39 -10.24 3.86
C HIS A 37 15.43 -10.24 5.39
N TYR A 38 14.36 -9.79 6.03
CA TYR A 38 14.23 -9.76 7.48
C TYR A 38 13.55 -11.05 7.93
N PRO A 39 14.27 -12.01 8.54
CA PRO A 39 13.72 -13.33 8.87
C PRO A 39 12.55 -13.29 9.86
N ASP A 40 12.45 -12.23 10.67
CA ASP A 40 11.39 -12.04 11.66
C ASP A 40 10.26 -11.12 11.17
N PHE A 41 10.30 -10.67 9.91
CA PHE A 41 9.29 -9.77 9.35
C PHE A 41 8.12 -10.54 8.72
N ASP A 42 7.00 -10.58 9.43
CA ASP A 42 5.72 -11.02 8.87
C ASP A 42 4.96 -9.83 8.27
N GLN A 43 5.10 -9.65 6.95
CA GLN A 43 4.41 -8.62 6.20
C GLN A 43 2.88 -8.74 6.32
N GLN A 44 2.34 -9.96 6.28
CA GLN A 44 0.90 -10.19 6.27
C GLN A 44 0.29 -9.87 7.63
N ALA A 45 0.93 -10.30 8.72
CA ALA A 45 0.50 -9.95 10.07
C ALA A 45 0.59 -8.44 10.30
N THR A 46 1.69 -7.80 9.90
CA THR A 46 1.86 -6.34 9.99
C THR A 46 0.78 -5.60 9.23
N TRP A 47 0.47 -6.04 8.01
CA TRP A 47 -0.59 -5.47 7.17
C TRP A 47 -1.97 -5.56 7.84
N ARG A 48 -2.31 -6.73 8.37
CA ARG A 48 -3.61 -6.95 9.03
C ARG A 48 -3.76 -6.06 10.26
N VAL A 49 -2.74 -6.01 11.12
CA VAL A 49 -2.76 -5.14 12.31
C VAL A 49 -2.83 -3.67 11.92
N TRP A 50 -2.12 -3.24 10.86
CA TRP A 50 -2.24 -1.88 10.34
C TRP A 50 -3.67 -1.54 9.91
N ILE A 51 -4.31 -2.41 9.12
CA ILE A 51 -5.68 -2.19 8.65
C ILE A 51 -6.69 -2.21 9.81
N ASP A 52 -6.51 -3.09 10.78
CA ASP A 52 -7.36 -3.16 11.98
C ASP A 52 -7.27 -1.88 12.81
N HIS A 53 -6.08 -1.29 12.95
CA HIS A 53 -5.93 0.00 13.63
C HIS A 53 -6.58 1.18 12.89
N LEU A 54 -6.68 1.13 11.56
CA LEU A 54 -7.34 2.20 10.80
C LEU A 54 -8.86 2.21 11.01
N ILE A 55 -9.47 1.02 11.16
CA ILE A 55 -10.90 0.86 11.40
C ILE A 55 -11.10 -0.34 12.34
N PRO A 56 -10.99 -0.12 13.66
CA PRO A 56 -11.14 -1.17 14.65
C PRO A 56 -12.60 -1.63 14.72
N GLU A 57 -12.81 -2.84 15.25
CA GLU A 57 -14.14 -3.31 15.59
C GLU A 57 -14.68 -2.59 16.83
N ASP A 58 -15.93 -2.13 16.75
CA ASP A 58 -16.64 -1.47 17.85
C ASP A 58 -18.13 -1.86 17.76
N GLU A 59 -19.07 -0.90 17.87
CA GLU A 59 -20.50 -1.14 17.65
C GLU A 59 -20.84 -1.65 16.22
N THR A 60 -19.89 -1.49 15.28
CA THR A 60 -19.98 -1.94 13.90
C THR A 60 -18.80 -2.86 13.55
N PRO A 61 -18.93 -3.77 12.57
CA PRO A 61 -17.86 -4.71 12.24
C PRO A 61 -16.60 -3.99 11.78
N GLY A 62 -15.44 -4.34 12.34
CA GLY A 62 -14.15 -3.75 11.98
C GLY A 62 -13.65 -4.11 10.57
N ALA A 63 -12.52 -3.52 10.15
CA ALA A 63 -11.97 -3.70 8.81
C ALA A 63 -11.74 -5.17 8.42
N LEU A 64 -11.17 -5.94 9.36
CA LEU A 64 -10.83 -7.34 9.14
C LEU A 64 -12.09 -8.21 8.98
N SER A 65 -13.14 -7.93 9.76
CA SER A 65 -14.44 -8.61 9.66
C SER A 65 -15.14 -8.35 8.32
N LEU A 66 -14.86 -7.21 7.69
CA LEU A 66 -15.36 -6.86 6.35
C LEU A 66 -14.44 -7.33 5.21
N GLY A 67 -13.29 -7.95 5.53
CA GLY A 67 -12.29 -8.43 4.58
C GLY A 67 -11.61 -7.31 3.79
N ILE A 68 -11.50 -6.11 4.36
CA ILE A 68 -10.92 -4.94 3.69
C ILE A 68 -9.43 -5.12 3.44
N ASP A 69 -8.72 -5.77 4.34
CA ASP A 69 -7.31 -6.12 4.21
C ASP A 69 -7.04 -6.91 2.92
N ALA A 70 -7.88 -7.91 2.61
CA ALA A 70 -7.76 -8.71 1.41
C ALA A 70 -8.17 -7.92 0.15
N LYS A 71 -9.28 -7.18 0.18
CA LYS A 71 -9.79 -6.38 -0.95
C LYS A 71 -8.79 -5.33 -1.45
N ILE A 72 -7.99 -4.76 -0.56
CA ILE A 72 -6.93 -3.82 -0.96
C ILE A 72 -5.79 -4.56 -1.68
N LEU A 73 -5.41 -5.76 -1.22
CA LEU A 73 -4.33 -6.56 -1.83
C LEU A 73 -4.73 -7.19 -3.18
N GLU A 74 -6.02 -7.29 -3.48
CA GLU A 74 -6.49 -7.68 -4.82
C GLU A 74 -6.11 -6.65 -5.91
N LYS A 75 -5.77 -5.42 -5.51
CA LYS A 75 -5.43 -4.32 -6.41
C LYS A 75 -3.91 -4.23 -6.62
N PRO A 76 -3.40 -4.58 -7.83
CA PRO A 76 -1.96 -4.64 -8.08
C PRO A 76 -1.21 -3.34 -7.81
N GLU A 77 -1.86 -2.19 -8.02
CA GLU A 77 -1.28 -0.86 -7.81
C GLU A 77 -0.92 -0.57 -6.34
N TYR A 78 -1.48 -1.30 -5.38
CA TYR A 78 -1.19 -1.13 -3.95
C TYR A 78 -0.08 -2.05 -3.43
N LEU A 79 0.29 -3.11 -4.16
CA LEU A 79 1.20 -4.15 -3.66
C LEU A 79 2.58 -3.60 -3.27
N ASP A 80 3.18 -2.78 -4.15
CA ASP A 80 4.49 -2.16 -3.90
C ASP A 80 4.43 -1.16 -2.73
N LEU A 81 3.34 -0.41 -2.60
CA LEU A 81 3.16 0.53 -1.50
C LEU A 81 2.97 -0.20 -0.16
N VAL A 82 2.22 -1.30 -0.15
CA VAL A 82 2.02 -2.14 1.04
C VAL A 82 3.33 -2.79 1.47
N GLU A 83 4.10 -3.34 0.54
CA GLU A 83 5.43 -3.92 0.83
C GLU A 83 6.36 -2.88 1.47
N LYS A 84 6.49 -1.71 0.84
CA LYS A 84 7.35 -0.64 1.36
C LYS A 84 6.85 -0.06 2.68
N GLY A 85 5.54 0.12 2.83
CA GLY A 85 4.92 0.67 4.03
C GLY A 85 5.00 -0.26 5.24
N THR A 86 4.72 -1.55 5.05
CA THR A 86 4.87 -2.56 6.11
C THR A 86 6.33 -2.75 6.50
N LEU A 87 7.26 -2.68 5.55
CA LEU A 87 8.69 -2.68 5.85
C LEU A 87 9.12 -1.44 6.63
N TRP A 88 8.57 -0.26 6.29
CA TRP A 88 8.79 0.97 7.05
C TRP A 88 8.28 0.81 8.49
N LEU A 89 7.05 0.31 8.69
CA LEU A 89 6.49 0.04 10.01
C LEU A 89 7.38 -0.90 10.83
N TYR A 90 7.81 -2.02 10.24
CA TYR A 90 8.71 -2.97 10.89
C TYR A 90 10.01 -2.31 11.36
N LYS A 91 10.67 -1.57 10.46
CA LYS A 91 11.93 -0.87 10.78
C LYS A 91 11.73 0.18 11.87
N THR A 92 10.74 1.05 11.72
CA THR A 92 10.53 2.15 12.67
C THR A 92 10.05 1.64 14.03
N ALA A 93 9.24 0.59 14.09
CA ALA A 93 8.86 -0.05 15.34
C ALA A 93 10.07 -0.66 16.05
N LYS A 94 10.92 -1.38 15.31
CA LYS A 94 12.13 -1.99 15.86
C LYS A 94 13.15 -0.94 16.32
N ASP A 95 13.38 0.11 15.53
CA ASP A 95 14.36 1.15 15.84
C ASP A 95 13.92 2.02 17.03
N ARG A 96 12.62 2.27 17.19
CA ARG A 96 12.10 3.23 18.19
C ARG A 96 11.65 2.59 19.49
N PHE A 97 11.11 1.37 19.43
CA PHE A 97 10.49 0.69 20.57
C PHE A 97 11.10 -0.68 20.86
N ASP A 98 12.10 -1.11 20.09
CA ASP A 98 12.71 -2.45 20.15
C ASP A 98 11.71 -3.62 20.01
N THR A 99 10.51 -3.33 19.52
CA THR A 99 9.33 -4.21 19.54
C THR A 99 8.75 -4.34 18.13
N PRO A 100 8.30 -5.52 17.68
CA PRO A 100 7.63 -5.66 16.40
C PRO A 100 6.34 -4.84 16.37
N TYR A 101 5.97 -4.30 15.21
CA TYR A 101 4.77 -3.46 15.06
C TYR A 101 3.50 -4.14 15.59
N THR A 102 3.37 -5.45 15.39
CA THR A 102 2.23 -6.26 15.84
C THR A 102 2.10 -6.41 17.36
N ALA A 103 3.12 -6.02 18.13
CA ALA A 103 3.14 -6.10 19.58
C ALA A 103 3.26 -4.73 20.27
N LEU A 104 3.14 -3.64 19.50
CA LEU A 104 3.14 -2.30 20.07
C LEU A 104 1.89 -2.06 20.91
N SER A 105 2.04 -1.25 21.96
CA SER A 105 0.89 -0.70 22.69
C SER A 105 0.13 0.29 21.81
N GLU A 106 -1.13 0.56 22.16
CA GLU A 106 -1.99 1.51 21.45
C GLU A 106 -1.32 2.89 21.31
N SER A 107 -0.73 3.41 22.39
CA SER A 107 -0.03 4.70 22.36
C SER A 107 1.19 4.73 21.42
N GLU A 108 1.93 3.63 21.32
CA GLU A 108 3.08 3.51 20.43
C GLU A 108 2.64 3.43 18.96
N THR A 109 1.58 2.66 18.69
CA THR A 109 0.94 2.58 17.39
C THR A 109 0.41 3.95 16.94
N GLU A 110 -0.34 4.65 17.79
CA GLU A 110 -0.82 6.00 17.50
C GLU A 110 0.34 6.95 17.21
N SER A 111 1.47 6.81 17.94
CA SER A 111 2.66 7.61 17.70
C SER A 111 3.29 7.37 16.32
N LEU A 112 3.31 6.11 15.84
CA LEU A 112 3.76 5.77 14.49
C LEU A 112 2.82 6.29 13.41
N ILE A 113 1.50 6.15 13.61
CA ILE A 113 0.50 6.67 12.67
C ILE A 113 0.64 8.20 12.57
N ALA A 114 0.76 8.87 13.71
CA ALA A 114 0.98 10.31 13.76
C ALA A 114 2.27 10.73 13.04
N MET A 115 3.34 9.94 13.16
CA MET A 115 4.59 10.16 12.43
C MET A 115 4.38 10.04 10.92
N ALA A 116 3.78 8.94 10.44
CA ALA A 116 3.47 8.74 9.02
C ALA A 116 2.66 9.92 8.44
N SER A 117 1.66 10.39 9.20
CA SER A 117 0.79 11.49 8.77
C SER A 117 1.48 12.85 8.65
N LYS A 118 2.61 13.06 9.33
CA LYS A 118 3.35 14.33 9.40
C LYS A 118 4.58 14.37 8.49
N GLU A 119 5.00 13.22 7.97
CA GLU A 119 6.06 13.14 6.98
C GLU A 119 5.70 13.88 5.68
N SER A 120 6.70 14.16 4.85
CA SER A 120 6.47 14.87 3.59
C SER A 120 5.53 14.09 2.66
N GLY A 121 4.73 14.79 1.85
CA GLY A 121 3.72 14.17 0.98
C GLY A 121 4.27 13.12 0.01
N ASP A 122 5.50 13.33 -0.45
CA ASP A 122 6.19 12.43 -1.40
C ASP A 122 6.93 11.26 -0.70
N SER A 123 6.90 11.21 0.63
CA SER A 123 7.53 10.14 1.39
C SER A 123 6.69 8.86 1.38
N ILE A 124 7.37 7.70 1.49
CA ILE A 124 6.71 6.40 1.63
C ILE A 124 5.77 6.36 2.85
N PRO A 125 6.15 6.81 4.06
CA PRO A 125 5.26 6.74 5.22
C PRO A 125 3.96 7.52 5.01
N ASN A 126 4.07 8.74 4.48
CA ASN A 126 2.90 9.58 4.24
C ASN A 126 1.99 9.01 3.15
N SER A 127 2.57 8.64 2.01
CA SER A 127 1.82 8.01 0.92
C SER A 127 1.14 6.73 1.40
N PHE A 128 1.85 5.86 2.13
CA PHE A 128 1.29 4.63 2.68
C PHE A 128 0.11 4.92 3.62
N PHE A 129 0.25 5.88 4.54
CA PHE A 129 -0.84 6.29 5.42
C PHE A 129 -2.04 6.83 4.65
N LEU A 130 -1.84 7.79 3.74
CA LEU A 130 -2.93 8.45 3.02
C LEU A 130 -3.70 7.49 2.13
N TYR A 131 -3.00 6.71 1.30
CA TYR A 131 -3.65 5.83 0.33
C TYR A 131 -4.35 4.64 1.00
N THR A 132 -3.72 4.03 2.01
CA THR A 132 -4.35 2.89 2.71
C THR A 132 -5.55 3.33 3.54
N ARG A 133 -5.46 4.48 4.23
CA ARG A 133 -6.60 5.07 4.95
C ARG A 133 -7.74 5.43 4.00
N LEU A 134 -7.45 6.09 2.90
CA LEU A 134 -8.47 6.48 1.92
C LEU A 134 -9.19 5.26 1.34
N GLU A 135 -8.43 4.26 0.90
CA GLU A 135 -9.00 3.05 0.30
C GLU A 135 -9.76 2.20 1.33
N ALA A 136 -9.20 2.02 2.54
CA ALA A 136 -9.89 1.29 3.61
C ALA A 136 -11.22 1.95 3.96
N MET A 137 -11.25 3.27 4.14
CA MET A 137 -12.48 4.01 4.43
C MET A 137 -13.49 3.92 3.29
N LYS A 138 -13.02 4.03 2.04
CA LYS A 138 -13.88 3.88 0.86
C LYS A 138 -14.54 2.50 0.82
N LEU A 139 -13.78 1.43 1.05
CA LEU A 139 -14.30 0.06 1.07
C LEU A 139 -15.23 -0.18 2.27
N TYR A 140 -14.89 0.38 3.42
CA TYR A 140 -15.67 0.30 4.65
C TYR A 140 -17.07 0.87 4.44
N TYR A 141 -17.14 2.14 4.03
CA TYR A 141 -18.43 2.79 3.80
C TYR A 141 -19.16 2.24 2.57
N ALA A 142 -18.51 1.53 1.66
CA ALA A 142 -19.19 0.84 0.56
C ALA A 142 -19.88 -0.46 1.00
N ASP A 143 -19.47 -1.08 2.11
CA ASP A 143 -20.07 -2.32 2.61
C ASP A 143 -21.33 -2.01 3.44
N PRO A 144 -22.53 -2.51 3.08
CA PRO A 144 -23.75 -2.26 3.83
C PRO A 144 -23.69 -2.71 5.29
N ARG A 145 -22.86 -3.71 5.60
CA ARG A 145 -22.71 -4.23 6.98
C ARG A 145 -22.08 -3.21 7.93
N SER A 146 -21.34 -2.22 7.42
CA SER A 146 -20.76 -1.13 8.21
C SER A 146 -21.79 -0.16 8.80
N ARG A 147 -23.06 -0.27 8.39
CA ARG A 147 -24.13 0.70 8.74
C ARG A 147 -25.24 0.10 9.58
N VAL A 148 -25.13 -1.17 9.96
CA VAL A 148 -26.13 -1.87 10.76
C VAL A 148 -26.28 -1.13 12.10
N GLY A 149 -27.50 -0.70 12.43
CA GLY A 149 -27.79 0.05 13.66
C GLY A 149 -27.68 1.57 13.55
N THR A 150 -27.25 2.11 12.39
CA THR A 150 -27.23 3.56 12.16
C THR A 150 -28.55 4.03 11.52
N VAL A 151 -28.97 5.26 11.83
CA VAL A 151 -30.19 5.90 11.27
C VAL A 151 -30.07 6.12 9.74
N TRP A 152 -28.87 5.94 9.18
CA TRP A 152 -28.51 6.21 7.80
C TRP A 152 -28.44 4.90 6.99
N GLU A 153 -29.59 4.25 6.77
CA GLU A 153 -29.68 3.07 5.90
C GLU A 153 -29.38 3.38 4.42
N GLN A 154 -29.36 4.66 4.02
CA GLN A 154 -29.09 5.12 2.66
C GLN A 154 -27.68 5.70 2.53
N ASN A 155 -27.05 5.56 1.35
CA ASN A 155 -25.77 6.22 1.05
C ASN A 155 -25.91 7.74 1.28
N PRO A 156 -24.97 8.39 1.98
CA PRO A 156 -25.00 9.84 2.20
C PRO A 156 -24.77 10.69 0.94
N GLN A 157 -24.70 10.08 -0.26
CA GLN A 157 -24.74 10.82 -1.52
C GLN A 157 -25.96 10.44 -2.35
N PRO A 158 -26.66 11.45 -2.90
CA PRO A 158 -28.10 11.44 -2.93
C PRO A 158 -28.63 11.33 -4.37
N ALA A 159 -29.88 10.91 -4.52
CA ALA A 159 -30.67 11.41 -5.63
C ALA A 159 -30.52 12.94 -5.63
N GLY A 160 -29.93 13.51 -6.69
CA GLY A 160 -29.59 14.93 -6.73
C GLY A 160 -30.75 15.82 -6.27
N HIS A 161 -30.44 16.95 -5.62
CA HIS A 161 -31.43 17.89 -5.08
C HIS A 161 -32.62 18.08 -6.06
N PRO A 162 -33.83 17.59 -5.73
CA PRO A 162 -35.01 17.77 -6.57
C PRO A 162 -35.35 19.25 -6.78
N ASP A 163 -34.93 20.09 -5.83
CA ASP A 163 -35.33 21.50 -5.74
C ASP A 163 -34.66 22.42 -6.77
N PHE A 164 -33.65 21.95 -7.52
CA PHE A 164 -33.00 22.72 -8.59
C PHE A 164 -33.62 22.49 -9.98
N GLN A 165 -34.70 21.73 -10.11
CA GLN A 165 -35.38 21.49 -11.39
C GLN A 165 -36.48 22.50 -11.73
N GLN A 166 -36.81 23.46 -10.86
CA GLN A 166 -37.80 24.48 -11.20
C GLN A 166 -37.14 25.64 -11.97
N PRO A 167 -37.57 25.93 -13.21
CA PRO A 167 -37.05 27.07 -13.95
C PRO A 167 -37.39 28.37 -13.20
N CYS A 168 -36.42 29.27 -13.08
CA CYS A 168 -36.64 30.62 -12.55
C CYS A 168 -37.71 31.33 -13.38
N HIS A 169 -38.93 31.41 -12.86
CA HIS A 169 -39.95 32.32 -13.40
C HIS A 169 -39.57 33.74 -12.98
N HIS A 170 -38.91 34.47 -13.88
CA HIS A 170 -38.85 35.93 -13.79
C HIS A 170 -40.25 36.48 -14.05
N ALA A 171 -40.85 37.08 -13.02
CA ALA A 171 -42.04 37.92 -13.11
C ALA A 171 -41.64 39.37 -13.46
#